data_AF-A0A6G3X5Q3-F1
#
_entry.id   AF-A0A6G3X5Q3-F1
#
_cell.length_a   1.000
_cell.length_b   1.000
_cell.length_c   1.000
_cell.angle_alpha   90.00
_cell.angle_beta   90.00
_cell.angle_gamma   90.00
#
_symmetry.space_group_name_H-M   'P 1'
#
loop_
_entity.id
_entity.type
_entity.pdbx_description
1 polymer ?
#
loop_
_entity_poly.entity_id
_entity_poly.type
_entity_poly.pdbx_seq_one_letter_code
_entity_poly.pdbx_strand_id
1 'polypeptide(L)' 'PFPAQETAEVIARTGIEVLLDRLPDVDLAVPAEQLTRRPSPWLRGLTDLPVLFTPTPAVGRPGSFGGPA' A
#
# COMPACT_ATOMS: atom_id res chain seq x y z
N PRO A 1 24.63 -13.47 1.03
CA PRO A 1 23.28 -13.41 1.65
C PRO A 1 22.92 -11.95 1.97
N PHE A 2 21.95 -11.37 1.26
CA PHE A 2 21.41 -10.07 1.63
C PHE A 2 20.49 -10.27 2.83
N PRO A 3 20.89 -9.84 4.04
CA PRO A 3 20.03 -10.01 5.21
C PRO A 3 18.67 -9.34 4.92
N ALA A 4 17.58 -10.04 5.25
CA ALA A 4 16.19 -9.64 5.06
C ALA A 4 15.63 -9.63 3.62
N GLN A 5 16.35 -10.10 2.59
CA GLN A 5 15.80 -10.18 1.23
C GLN A 5 14.53 -11.07 1.16
N GLU A 6 14.57 -12.25 1.77
CA GLU A 6 13.41 -13.16 1.81
C GLU A 6 12.21 -12.52 2.51
N THR A 7 12.43 -11.84 3.63
CA THR A 7 11.38 -11.13 4.35
C THR A 7 10.81 -9.98 3.52
N ALA A 8 11.66 -9.20 2.86
CA ALA A 8 11.24 -8.11 1.99
C ALA A 8 10.40 -8.62 0.80
N GLU A 9 10.79 -9.76 0.22
CA GLU A 9 10.04 -10.40 -0.86
C GLU A 9 8.66 -10.85 -0.39
N VAL A 10 8.57 -11.50 0.78
CA VAL A 10 7.28 -11.91 1.36
C VAL A 10 6.38 -10.70 1.59
N ILE A 11 6.90 -9.62 2.18
CA ILE A 11 6.14 -8.39 2.43
C ILE A 11 5.63 -7.80 1.12
N ALA A 12 6.51 -7.64 0.12
CA ALA A 12 6.16 -7.02 -1.15
C ALA A 12 5.12 -7.85 -1.92
N ARG A 13 5.35 -9.16 -2.04
CA ARG A 13 4.44 -10.07 -2.75
C ARG A 13 3.06 -10.09 -2.08
N THR A 14 3.01 -10.41 -0.79
CA THR A 14 1.74 -10.53 -0.08
C THR A 14 1.01 -9.19 0.01
N GLY A 15 1.75 -8.09 0.18
CA GLY A 15 1.14 -6.75 0.17
C GLY A 15 0.46 -6.41 -1.15
N ILE A 16 1.09 -6.72 -2.29
CA ILE A 16 0.52 -6.48 -3.62
C ILE A 16 -0.67 -7.40 -3.89
N GLU A 17 -0.56 -8.69 -3.59
CA GLU A 17 -1.64 -9.67 -3.76
C GLU A 17 -2.89 -9.26 -2.98
N VAL A 18 -2.73 -8.98 -1.69
CA VAL A 18 -3.86 -8.57 -0.83
C VAL A 18 -4.45 -7.25 -1.30
N LEU A 19 -3.63 -6.28 -1.74
CA LEU A 19 -4.13 -5.02 -2.25
C LEU A 19 -5.01 -5.23 -3.48
N LEU A 20 -4.54 -6.00 -4.46
CA LEU A 20 -5.26 -6.26 -5.71
C LEU A 20 -6.50 -7.14 -5.50
N ASP A 21 -6.45 -8.10 -4.59
CA ASP A 21 -7.61 -8.93 -4.22
C ASP A 21 -8.72 -8.10 -3.56
N ARG A 22 -8.34 -7.09 -2.76
CA ARG A 22 -9.30 -6.25 -2.03
C ARG A 22 -9.81 -5.07 -2.83
N LEU A 23 -8.99 -4.55 -3.74
CA LEU A 23 -9.25 -3.37 -4.56
C LEU A 23 -9.02 -3.70 -6.05
N PRO A 24 -9.85 -4.56 -6.65
CA PRO A 24 -9.64 -5.03 -8.03
C PRO A 24 -9.85 -3.94 -9.09
N ASP A 25 -10.56 -2.86 -8.75
CA ASP A 25 -10.86 -1.72 -9.61
C ASP A 25 -10.01 -0.48 -9.28
N VAL A 26 -8.85 -0.67 -8.62
CA VAL A 26 -7.94 0.44 -8.29
C VAL A 26 -7.34 1.06 -9.55
N ASP A 27 -7.46 2.38 -9.68
CA ASP A 27 -6.88 3.15 -10.79
C ASP A 27 -6.21 4.44 -10.27
N LEU A 28 -5.32 5.04 -11.07
CA LEU A 28 -4.68 6.30 -10.70
C LEU A 28 -5.71 7.43 -10.69
N ALA A 29 -5.71 8.21 -9.61
CA ALA A 29 -6.58 9.40 -9.50
C ALA A 29 -6.10 10.58 -10.36
N VAL A 30 -4.88 10.49 -10.91
CA VAL A 30 -4.23 11.50 -11.73
C VAL A 30 -3.47 10.84 -12.90
N PRO A 31 -3.22 11.55 -14.01
CA PRO A 31 -2.34 11.05 -15.07
C PRO A 31 -0.96 10.65 -14.54
N ALA A 32 -0.38 9.58 -15.08
CA ALA A 32 0.87 9.00 -14.60
C ALA A 32 2.06 9.99 -14.64
N GLU A 33 2.01 10.95 -15.56
CA GLU A 33 3.04 11.98 -15.74
C GLU A 33 3.06 13.00 -14.60
N GLN A 34 1.96 13.10 -13.83
CA GLN A 34 1.85 13.98 -12.67
C GLN A 34 2.38 13.34 -11.38
N LEU A 35 2.73 12.04 -11.42
CA LEU A 35 3.25 11.33 -10.26
C LEU A 35 4.65 11.85 -9.90
N THR A 36 4.80 12.34 -8.67
CA THR A 36 6.06 12.89 -8.20
C THR A 36 6.99 11.78 -7.70
N ARG A 37 8.20 11.72 -8.28
CA ARG A 37 9.27 10.83 -7.80
C ARG A 37 9.82 11.35 -6.48
N ARG A 38 10.04 10.43 -5.54
CA ARG A 38 10.71 10.76 -4.29
C ARG A 38 12.16 11.20 -4.58
N PRO A 39 12.60 12.39 -4.14
CA PRO A 39 14.00 12.78 -4.27
C PRO A 39 14.82 12.01 -3.24
N SER A 40 15.47 10.92 -3.67
CA SER A 40 16.27 10.06 -2.81
C SER A 40 17.43 9.44 -3.60
N PRO A 41 18.67 9.51 -3.09
CA PRO A 41 19.82 8.93 -3.77
C PRO A 41 20.01 7.42 -3.52
N TRP A 42 19.28 6.83 -2.55
CA TRP A 42 19.38 5.40 -2.21
C TRP A 42 18.17 4.58 -2.64
N LEU A 43 16.97 5.17 -2.61
CA LEU A 43 15.71 4.45 -2.84
C LEU A 43 14.90 5.12 -3.93
N ARG A 44 14.46 4.34 -4.91
CA ARG A 44 13.54 4.80 -5.95
C ARG A 44 12.10 4.54 -5.52
N GLY A 45 11.28 5.57 -5.55
CA GLY A 45 9.86 5.46 -5.21
C GLY A 45 9.08 6.68 -5.68
N LEU A 46 7.77 6.64 -5.47
CA LEU A 46 6.91 7.81 -5.57
C LEU A 46 6.83 8.48 -4.19
N THR A 47 6.65 9.80 -4.18
CA THR A 47 6.31 10.51 -2.94
C THR A 47 4.89 10.12 -2.51
N ASP A 48 3.97 10.09 -3.48
CA ASP A 48 2.56 9.75 -3.30
C ASP A 48 2.07 8.93 -4.50
N LEU A 49 1.11 8.05 -4.25
CA LEU A 49 0.40 7.29 -5.28
C LEU A 49 -1.11 7.50 -5.08
N PRO A 50 -1.68 8.57 -5.64
CA PRO A 50 -3.10 8.87 -5.49
C PRO A 50 -3.92 7.91 -6.37
N VAL A 51 -4.90 7.23 -5.74
CA VAL A 51 -5.72 6.20 -6.39
C VAL A 51 -7.21 6.40 -6.13
N LEU A 52 -8.04 5.90 -7.04
CA LEU A 52 -9.48 5.76 -6.90
C LEU A 52 -9.83 4.27 -6.88
N PHE A 53 -10.81 3.89 -6.08
CA PHE A 53 -11.35 2.53 -6.02
C PHE A 53 -12.76 2.56 -5.44
N THR A 54 -13.57 1.54 -5.71
CA THR A 54 -14.88 1.40 -5.06
C THR A 54 -14.70 1.01 -3.58
N PRO A 55 -15.28 1.74 -2.61
CA PRO A 55 -15.10 1.44 -1.20
C PRO A 55 -15.58 0.04 -0.82
N THR A 56 -14.64 -0.80 -0.38
CA THR A 56 -14.92 -2.15 0.16
C THR A 56 -14.94 -2.10 1.70
N PRO A 57 -15.82 -2.87 2.38
CA PRO A 57 -15.80 -2.96 3.84
C PRO A 57 -14.41 -3.35 4.34
N ALA A 58 -13.86 -2.58 5.28
CA ALA A 58 -12.57 -2.87 5.89
C ALA A 58 -12.62 -4.23 6.60
N VAL A 59 -11.78 -5.18 6.17
CA VAL A 59 -11.55 -6.40 6.93
C VAL A 59 -10.72 -6.04 8.15
N GLY A 60 -11.39 -6.03 9.29
CA GLY A 60 -10.82 -5.63 10.57
C GLY A 60 -11.31 -4.25 10.99
N ARG A 61 -12.50 -4.18 11.58
CA ARG A 61 -12.68 -3.26 12.70
C ARG A 61 -11.87 -3.85 13.85
N PRO A 62 -10.71 -3.29 14.26
CA PRO A 62 -10.21 -3.61 15.58
C PRO A 62 -11.34 -3.24 16.55
N GLY A 63 -11.76 -4.21 17.36
CA GLY A 63 -12.75 -3.98 18.40
C GLY A 63 -12.38 -2.73 19.19
N SER A 64 -13.40 -1.95 19.52
CA SER A 64 -13.34 -0.87 20.49
C SER A 64 -12.42 -1.23 21.66
N PHE A 65 -11.28 -0.57 21.77
CA PHE A 65 -10.58 -0.49 23.05
C PHE A 65 -11.35 0.49 23.95
N GLY A 66 -12.48 0.01 24.47
CA GLY A 66 -13.15 0.68 25.59
C GLY A 66 -12.30 0.47 26.83
N GLY A 67 -11.64 1.53 27.31
CA GLY A 67 -11.06 1.54 28.65
C GLY A 67 -12.17 1.70 29.70
N PRO A 68 -12.09 1.02 30.86
CA PRO A 68 -13.00 1.31 31.96
C PRO A 68 -12.69 2.69 32.57
N ALA A 69 -13.76 3.43 32.86
CA ALA A 69 -13.76 4.70 33.58
C ALA A 69 -13.33 4.57 35.05
#